data_AF-A0A6B3QAZ7-F1
#
_entry.id   AF-A0A6B3QAZ7-F1
#
_cell.length_a   1.000
_cell.length_b   1.000
_cell.length_c   1.000
_cell.angle_alpha   90.00
_cell.angle_beta   90.00
_cell.angle_gamma   90.00
#
_symmetry.space_group_name_H-M   'P 1'
#
loop_
_entity.id
_entity.type
_entity.pdbx_description
1 polymer ?
#
loop_
_entity_poly.entity_id
_entity_poly.type
_entity_poly.pdbx_seq_one_letter_code
_entity_poly.pdbx_strand_id
1 'polypeptide(L)' 'VELKSAIDSYIYYYNNERIKQKLNWQSPVQFRKTTATVV' A
#
# COMPACT_ATOMS: atom_id res chain seq x y z
N VAL A 1 -16.31 17.41 -3.89
CA VAL A 1 -15.84 16.82 -5.17
C VAL A 1 -14.31 16.66 -5.15
N GLU A 2 -13.56 17.66 -4.69
CA GLU A 2 -12.08 17.61 -4.60
C GLU A 2 -11.53 16.84 -3.39
N LEU A 3 -12.02 17.11 -2.17
CA LEU A 3 -11.54 16.46 -0.94
C LEU A 3 -11.63 14.93 -1.00
N LYS A 4 -12.75 14.40 -1.48
CA LYS A 4 -12.92 12.94 -1.61
C LYS A 4 -11.91 12.36 -2.59
N SER A 5 -11.71 13.01 -3.75
CA SER A 5 -10.74 12.58 -4.75
C SER A 5 -9.33 12.54 -4.17
N ALA A 6 -8.93 13.59 -3.45
CA ALA A 6 -7.63 13.65 -2.79
C ALA A 6 -7.44 12.52 -1.75
N ILE A 7 -8.48 12.21 -0.97
CA ILE A 7 -8.46 11.09 -0.01
C ILE A 7 -8.32 9.76 -0.75
N ASP A 8 -9.12 9.53 -1.80
CA ASP A 8 -9.08 8.29 -2.57
C ASP A 8 -7.70 8.07 -3.21
N SER A 9 -7.12 9.13 -3.81
CA SER A 9 -5.76 9.10 -4.36
C SER A 9 -4.71 8.80 -3.29
N TYR A 10 -4.82 9.40 -2.11
CA TYR A 10 -3.89 9.15 -1.01
C TYR A 10 -3.97 7.70 -0.51
N ILE A 11 -5.18 7.15 -0.37
CA ILE A 11 -5.40 5.76 0.01
C ILE A 11 -4.78 4.81 -1.02
N TYR A 12 -4.96 5.11 -2.31
CA TYR A 12 -4.38 4.30 -3.38
C TYR A 12 -2.85 4.32 -3.33
N TYR A 13 -2.24 5.51 -3.30
CA TYR A 13 -0.80 5.69 -3.18
C TYR A 13 -0.24 4.92 -1.97
N TYR A 14 -0.85 5.12 -0.79
CA TYR A 14 -0.34 4.52 0.44
C TYR A 14 -0.35 2.99 0.37
N ASN A 15 -1.38 2.39 -0.22
CA ASN A 15 -1.52 0.94 -0.26
C ASN A 15 -0.72 0.27 -1.39
N ASN A 16 -0.61 0.92 -2.55
CA ASN A 16 -0.11 0.28 -3.77
C ASN A 16 1.27 0.78 -4.21
N GLU A 17 1.60 2.05 -3.96
CA GLU A 17 2.80 2.68 -4.53
C GLU A 17 3.86 2.99 -3.48
N ARG A 18 3.47 3.22 -2.22
CA ARG A 18 4.39 3.57 -1.15
C ARG A 18 5.34 2.41 -0.83
N ILE A 19 6.60 2.55 -1.21
CA ILE A 19 7.66 1.57 -0.91
C ILE A 19 8.40 1.94 0.38
N LYS A 20 8.76 0.94 1.19
CA LYS A 20 9.59 1.15 2.40
C LYS A 20 10.54 -0.03 2.63
N GLN A 21 11.77 0.26 3.04
CA GLN A 21 12.79 -0.77 3.36
C GLN A 21 12.29 -1.81 4.37
N LYS A 22 11.53 -1.39 5.40
CA LYS A 22 10.96 -2.30 6.41
C LYS A 22 9.94 -3.31 5.86
N LEU A 23 9.42 -3.06 4.65
CA LEU A 23 8.49 -3.92 3.94
C LEU A 23 9.23 -4.73 2.86
N ASN A 24 10.55 -4.93 3.01
CA ASN A 24 11.41 -5.54 1.99
C ASN A 24 11.29 -4.86 0.62
N TRP A 25 11.18 -3.52 0.63
CA TRP A 25 10.98 -2.71 -0.57
C TRP A 25 9.69 -3.02 -1.36
N GLN A 26 8.69 -3.59 -0.70
CA GLN A 26 7.37 -3.86 -1.27
C GLN A 26 6.37 -2.76 -0.91
N SER A 27 5.32 -2.63 -1.71
CA SER A 27 4.13 -1.86 -1.30
C SER A 27 3.38 -2.58 -0.17
N PRO A 28 2.56 -1.89 0.64
CA PRO A 28 1.83 -2.52 1.73
C PRO A 28 0.93 -3.68 1.31
N VAL A 29 0.27 -3.59 0.15
CA VAL A 29 -0.54 -4.70 -0.38
C VAL A 29 0.34 -5.90 -0.73
N GLN A 30 1.46 -5.67 -1.42
CA GLN A 30 2.38 -6.73 -1.80
C GLN A 30 2.99 -7.41 -0.56
N PHE A 31 3.42 -6.63 0.43
CA PHE A 31 3.93 -7.14 1.69
C PHE A 31 2.91 -8.01 2.43
N ARG A 32 1.65 -7.56 2.54
CA ARG A 32 0.60 -8.36 3.17
C ARG A 32 0.39 -9.71 2.46
N LYS A 33 0.40 -9.71 1.13
CA LYS A 33 0.26 -10.93 0.32
C LYS A 33 1.43 -11.89 0.55
N THR A 34 2.66 -11.39 0.59
CA THR A 34 3.84 -12.24 0.81
C THR A 34 3.93 -12.77 2.24
N THR A 35 3.48 -12.02 3.24
CA THR A 35 3.42 -12.47 4.64
C THR A 35 2.23 -13.38 4.96
N ALA A 36 1.15 -13.30 4.20
CA ALA A 36 -0.06 -14.11 4.45
C ALA A 36 0.08 -15.57 3.98
N THR A 37 1.12 -15.91 3.20
CA THR A 37 1.37 -17.28 2.71
C THR A 37 2.26 -18.09 3.68
N VAL A 38 2.02 -17.97 4.98
CA VAL A 38 2.60 -18.87 5.98
C VAL A 38 1.47 -19.67 6.61
N VAL A 39 0.96 -20.63 5.83
CA VAL A 39 0.25 -21.84 6.27
C VAL A 39 0.77 -23.00 5.43
#